data_AF-A0A964JRE7-F1
#
_entry.id   AF-A0A964JRE7-F1
#
_cell.length_a   1.000
_cell.length_b   1.000
_cell.length_c   1.000
_cell.angle_alpha   90.00
_cell.angle_beta   90.00
_cell.angle_gamma   90.00
#
_symmetry.space_group_name_H-M   'P 1'
#
loop_
_entity.id
_entity.type
_entity.pdbx_description
1 polymer ?
#
loop_
_entity_poly.entity_id
_entity_poly.type
_entity_poly.pdbx_seq_one_letter_code
_entity_poly.pdbx_strand_id
1 'polypeptide(L)'
;MFAMRSFGTARRRPRNRCRMKRGFASLVRVPRGHELTISTEASDSEGVVWQAKTVALSMDRSPRDRVQPLPAQAADDIALLTGRWSIKEDTGRRFAPIAGDRNPIHLWALTARPFGFSRAIVHGMFTLGRALGALESRGFVPGHRRDRVVHSPGVPALGGDVRSPAP
;
A
#
# COMPACT_ATOMS: atom_id res chain seq x y z
N MET A 1 -3.57 2.64 14.69
CA MET A 1 -3.01 3.03 13.37
C MET A 1 -2.91 1.77 12.53
N PHE A 2 -3.22 1.85 11.23
CA PHE A 2 -3.29 0.69 10.33
C PHE A 2 -2.07 0.63 9.41
N ALA A 3 -1.38 -0.51 9.39
CA ALA A 3 -0.36 -0.81 8.38
C ALA A 3 -0.88 -1.92 7.48
N MET A 4 -0.75 -1.77 6.15
CA MET A 4 -1.32 -2.72 5.19
C MET A 4 -0.26 -3.22 4.23
N ARG A 5 0.02 -4.54 4.23
CA ARG A 5 0.92 -5.18 3.27
C ARG A 5 0.12 -5.93 2.23
N SER A 6 0.46 -5.81 0.96
CA SER A 6 -0.20 -6.57 -0.11
C SER A 6 0.82 -7.36 -0.92
N PHE A 7 0.48 -8.63 -1.18
CA PHE A 7 1.26 -9.58 -1.96
C PHE A 7 0.39 -10.07 -3.11
N GLY A 8 0.69 -9.65 -4.33
CA GLY A 8 -0.05 -10.07 -5.52
C GLY A 8 0.78 -10.94 -6.44
N THR A 9 0.15 -11.91 -7.11
CA THR A 9 0.78 -12.71 -8.17
C THR A 9 -0.19 -12.86 -9.33
N ALA A 10 0.21 -12.32 -10.49
CA ALA A 10 -0.46 -12.59 -11.76
C ALA A 10 -0.03 -13.97 -12.28
N ARG A 11 -1.00 -14.81 -12.65
CA ARG A 11 -0.74 -16.14 -13.23
C ARG A 11 -0.76 -16.11 -14.76
N ARG A 12 -1.71 -15.36 -15.34
CA ARG A 12 -1.83 -15.10 -16.79
C ARG A 12 -2.67 -13.85 -17.04
N ARG A 13 -2.67 -13.32 -18.26
CA ARG A 13 -3.62 -12.27 -18.68
C ARG A 13 -5.02 -12.86 -18.81
N PRO A 14 -6.06 -12.15 -18.35
CA PRO A 14 -7.43 -12.60 -18.52
C PRO A 14 -7.86 -12.54 -19.98
N ARG A 15 -8.55 -13.58 -20.45
CA ARG A 15 -9.09 -13.64 -21.82
C ARG A 15 -10.55 -13.18 -21.89
N ASN A 16 -11.24 -13.29 -20.75
CA ASN A 16 -12.65 -12.97 -20.62
C ASN A 16 -12.88 -12.05 -19.41
N ARG A 17 -14.11 -11.55 -19.27
CA ARG A 17 -14.53 -10.80 -18.09
C ARG A 17 -14.18 -11.57 -16.82
N CYS A 18 -13.44 -10.93 -15.92
CA CYS A 18 -13.08 -11.54 -14.64
C CYS A 18 -14.20 -11.38 -13.61
N ARG A 19 -14.35 -12.41 -12.78
CA ARG A 19 -15.03 -12.32 -11.50
C ARG A 19 -13.99 -12.16 -10.40
N MET A 20 -14.26 -11.26 -9.46
CA MET A 20 -13.42 -11.09 -8.28
C MET A 20 -14.11 -11.71 -7.07
N LYS A 21 -13.38 -12.52 -6.31
CA LYS A 21 -13.78 -13.06 -5.02
C LYS A 21 -12.86 -12.47 -3.95
N ARG A 22 -13.43 -12.07 -2.82
CA ARG A 22 -12.69 -11.62 -1.65
C ARG A 22 -13.18 -12.40 -0.45
N GLY A 23 -12.25 -12.88 0.36
CA GLY A 23 -12.55 -13.68 1.55
C GLY A 23 -11.64 -13.33 2.71
N PHE A 24 -12.16 -13.56 3.91
CA PHE A 24 -11.34 -13.56 5.11
C PHE A 24 -10.41 -14.77 5.09
N ALA A 25 -9.11 -14.55 5.25
CA ALA A 25 -8.13 -15.64 5.29
C ALA A 25 -7.73 -15.96 6.73
N SER A 26 -7.46 -14.95 7.56
CA SER A 26 -7.13 -15.14 8.98
C SER A 26 -7.25 -13.85 9.79
N LEU A 27 -7.41 -13.99 11.11
CA LEU A 27 -7.22 -12.93 12.10
C LEU A 27 -6.32 -13.50 13.19
N VAL A 28 -5.16 -12.91 13.38
CA VAL A 28 -4.15 -13.41 14.32
C VAL A 28 -3.78 -12.30 15.28
N ARG A 29 -3.75 -12.62 16.59
CA ARG A 29 -3.19 -11.71 17.59
C ARG A 29 -1.67 -11.71 17.49
N VAL A 30 -1.08 -10.54 17.41
CA VAL A 30 0.36 -10.29 17.36
C VAL A 30 0.76 -9.34 18.48
N PRO A 31 2.06 -9.22 18.84
CA PRO A 31 2.48 -8.38 19.97
C PRO A 31 2.01 -6.92 19.91
N ARG A 32 1.80 -6.37 18.69
CA ARG A 32 1.36 -4.98 18.48
C ARG A 32 -0.14 -4.81 18.24
N GLY A 33 -0.94 -5.89 18.28
CA GLY A 33 -2.39 -5.85 18.06
C GLY A 33 -2.90 -7.05 17.27
N HIS A 34 -3.68 -6.83 16.21
CA HIS A 34 -4.26 -7.91 15.42
C HIS A 34 -3.93 -7.74 13.94
N GLU A 35 -3.47 -8.82 13.31
CA GLU A 35 -3.29 -8.89 11.86
C GLU A 35 -4.49 -9.59 11.22
N LEU A 36 -5.17 -8.86 10.35
CA LEU A 36 -6.26 -9.33 9.52
C LEU A 36 -5.72 -9.63 8.13
N THR A 37 -5.77 -10.88 7.68
CA THR A 37 -5.45 -11.26 6.31
C THR A 37 -6.71 -11.43 5.49
N ILE A 38 -6.75 -10.75 4.35
CA ILE A 38 -7.79 -10.83 3.33
C ILE A 38 -7.19 -11.49 2.09
N SER A 39 -7.80 -12.57 1.61
CA SER A 39 -7.49 -13.17 0.30
C SER A 39 -8.37 -12.54 -0.77
N THR A 40 -7.78 -12.13 -1.88
CA THR A 40 -8.50 -11.66 -3.07
C THR A 40 -8.06 -12.47 -4.26
N GLU A 41 -9.02 -13.01 -5.01
CA GLU A 41 -8.76 -13.76 -6.24
C GLU A 41 -9.57 -13.17 -7.38
N ALA A 42 -8.95 -13.07 -8.54
CA ALA A 42 -9.63 -12.79 -9.79
C ALA A 42 -9.52 -14.03 -10.69
N SER A 43 -10.65 -14.47 -11.24
CA SER A 43 -10.72 -15.61 -12.15
C SER A 43 -11.54 -15.25 -13.39
N ASP A 44 -11.19 -15.81 -14.54
CA ASP A 44 -12.07 -15.84 -15.71
C ASP A 44 -12.65 -17.25 -15.91
N SER A 45 -13.26 -17.54 -17.06
CA SER A 45 -13.85 -18.84 -17.37
C SER A 45 -12.86 -20.01 -17.37
N GLU A 46 -11.57 -19.74 -17.54
CA GLU A 46 -10.50 -20.75 -17.56
C GLU A 46 -9.81 -20.90 -16.19
N GLY A 47 -10.25 -20.15 -15.16
CA GLY A 47 -9.75 -20.25 -13.80
C GLY A 47 -9.00 -19.00 -13.29
N VAL A 48 -8.26 -19.13 -12.19
CA VAL A 48 -7.64 -18.00 -11.46
C VAL A 48 -6.56 -17.31 -12.30
N VAL A 49 -6.79 -16.05 -12.67
CA VAL A 49 -5.86 -15.20 -13.43
C VAL A 49 -4.91 -14.44 -12.51
N TRP A 50 -5.36 -14.13 -11.29
CA TRP A 50 -4.61 -13.33 -10.33
C TRP A 50 -5.09 -13.64 -8.91
N GLN A 51 -4.16 -13.57 -7.96
CA GLN A 51 -4.45 -13.72 -6.54
C GLN A 51 -3.61 -12.73 -5.73
N ALA A 52 -4.14 -12.28 -4.60
CA ALA A 52 -3.39 -11.50 -3.64
C ALA A 52 -3.80 -11.76 -2.19
N LYS A 53 -2.84 -11.56 -1.30
CA LYS A 53 -3.06 -11.48 0.15
C LYS A 53 -2.79 -10.06 0.62
N THR A 54 -3.78 -9.47 1.27
CA THR A 54 -3.65 -8.20 1.98
C THR A 54 -3.63 -8.47 3.48
N VAL A 55 -2.60 -8.05 4.18
CA VAL A 55 -2.47 -8.12 5.64
C VAL A 55 -2.63 -6.72 6.20
N ALA A 56 -3.65 -6.50 7.02
CA ALA A 56 -3.90 -5.25 7.72
C ALA A 56 -3.63 -5.42 9.22
N LEU A 57 -2.70 -4.64 9.78
CA LEU A 57 -2.43 -4.60 11.20
C LEU A 57 -3.31 -3.53 11.87
N SER A 58 -4.21 -3.96 12.75
CA SER A 58 -4.89 -3.08 13.71
C SER A 58 -4.07 -3.03 14.98
N MET A 59 -3.42 -1.90 15.25
CA MET A 59 -2.64 -1.76 16.48
C MET A 59 -3.50 -1.53 17.71
N ASP A 60 -3.09 -2.13 18.83
CA ASP A 60 -3.64 -1.81 20.14
C ASP A 60 -3.31 -0.35 20.50
N ARG A 61 -4.18 0.32 21.27
CA ARG A 61 -3.91 1.68 21.75
C ARG A 61 -2.84 1.65 22.84
N SER A 62 -1.58 1.78 22.45
CA SER A 62 -0.48 2.08 23.37
C SER A 62 -0.10 3.56 23.29
N PRO A 63 0.38 4.19 24.39
CA PRO A 63 1.09 5.47 24.32
C PRO A 63 2.21 5.36 23.29
N ARG A 64 2.51 6.46 22.59
CA ARG A 64 3.42 6.50 21.41
C ARG A 64 4.78 5.87 21.70
N ASP A 65 4.91 4.58 21.47
CA ASP A 65 6.22 3.97 21.29
C ASP A 65 6.77 4.48 19.97
N ARG A 66 7.95 5.11 20.03
CA ARG A 66 8.76 5.37 18.85
C ARG A 66 8.94 4.03 18.15
N VAL A 67 8.26 3.86 17.02
CA VAL A 67 8.47 2.70 16.16
C VAL A 67 9.93 2.75 15.71
N GLN A 68 10.79 1.95 16.33
CA GLN A 68 12.07 1.62 15.73
C GLN A 68 11.75 0.99 14.36
N PRO A 69 12.30 1.54 13.26
CA PRO A 69 12.22 0.89 11.97
C PRO A 69 12.69 -0.55 12.16
N LEU A 70 11.90 -1.54 11.70
CA LEU A 70 12.46 -2.88 11.58
C LEU A 70 13.71 -2.76 10.69
N PRO A 71 14.81 -3.47 11.00
CA PRO A 71 15.93 -3.56 10.10
C PRO A 71 15.38 -3.95 8.73
N ALA A 72 15.63 -3.10 7.73
CA ALA A 72 15.38 -3.52 6.36
C ALA A 72 16.23 -4.78 6.17
N GLN A 73 15.59 -5.92 5.91
CA GLN A 73 16.33 -7.05 5.36
C GLN A 73 17.01 -6.50 4.11
N ALA A 74 18.35 -6.53 4.09
CA ALA A 74 19.12 -6.19 2.92
C ALA A 74 18.56 -7.07 1.80
N ALA A 75 17.87 -6.44 0.85
CA ALA A 75 17.56 -7.11 -0.38
C ALA A 75 18.90 -7.23 -1.10
N ASP A 76 19.52 -8.40 -1.02
CA ASP A 76 20.74 -8.69 -1.74
C ASP A 76 20.52 -8.34 -3.23
N ASP A 77 21.40 -7.49 -3.74
CA ASP A 77 21.65 -7.13 -5.15
C ASP A 77 20.51 -6.59 -6.02
N ILE A 78 19.40 -6.11 -5.45
CA ILE A 78 18.55 -5.16 -6.19
C ILE A 78 19.11 -3.78 -5.92
N ALA A 79 19.79 -3.18 -6.91
CA ALA A 79 20.11 -1.76 -6.92
C ALA A 79 18.87 -0.98 -6.43
N LEU A 80 18.94 -0.45 -5.21
CA LEU A 80 17.80 0.16 -4.53
C LEU A 80 17.35 1.36 -5.36
N LEU A 81 16.37 1.16 -6.22
CA LEU A 81 15.72 2.21 -7.00
C LEU A 81 14.95 3.08 -6.02
N THR A 82 15.64 4.09 -5.49
CA THR A 82 15.07 5.07 -4.58
C THR A 82 14.51 6.24 -5.40
N GLY A 83 13.31 6.67 -5.06
CA GLY A 83 12.64 7.82 -5.66
C GLY A 83 12.09 8.73 -4.58
N ARG A 84 12.19 10.05 -4.78
CA ARG A 84 11.53 11.06 -3.95
C ARG A 84 10.51 11.80 -4.78
N TRP A 85 9.33 11.98 -4.23
CA TRP A 85 8.24 12.71 -4.87
C TRP A 85 7.62 13.69 -3.87
N SER A 86 7.36 14.92 -4.31
CA SER A 86 6.41 15.79 -3.61
C SER A 86 4.99 15.31 -3.94
N ILE A 87 4.15 15.21 -2.92
CA ILE A 87 2.75 14.77 -3.03
C ILE A 87 1.89 15.93 -2.58
N LYS A 88 1.00 16.42 -3.47
CA LYS A 88 0.08 17.50 -3.13
C LYS A 88 -0.88 17.06 -2.03
N GLU A 89 -1.26 17.97 -1.14
CA GLU A 89 -2.14 17.68 0.01
C GLU A 89 -3.51 17.13 -0.42
N ASP A 90 -4.05 17.60 -1.54
CA ASP A 90 -5.33 17.19 -2.10
C ASP A 90 -5.31 15.82 -2.80
N THR A 91 -4.15 15.17 -2.90
CA THR A 91 -3.98 13.91 -3.65
C THR A 91 -4.92 12.82 -3.12
N GLY A 92 -5.06 12.69 -1.81
CA GLY A 92 -5.98 11.72 -1.21
C GLY A 92 -7.43 11.97 -1.62
N ARG A 93 -7.88 13.24 -1.61
CA ARG A 93 -9.23 13.63 -2.04
C ARG A 93 -9.50 13.28 -3.51
N ARG A 94 -8.52 13.49 -4.37
CA ARG A 94 -8.61 13.21 -5.81
C ARG A 94 -8.55 11.72 -6.13
N PHE A 95 -7.81 10.94 -5.34
CA PHE A 95 -7.65 9.50 -5.58
C PHE A 95 -8.77 8.66 -4.94
N ALA A 96 -9.41 9.15 -3.88
CA ALA A 96 -10.52 8.48 -3.19
C ALA A 96 -11.63 7.93 -4.11
N PRO A 97 -12.17 8.68 -5.11
CA PRO A 97 -13.18 8.14 -6.01
C PRO A 97 -12.66 7.04 -6.95
N ILE A 98 -11.37 7.07 -7.31
CA ILE A 98 -10.73 6.06 -8.17
C ILE A 98 -10.51 4.77 -7.38
N ALA A 99 -10.03 4.91 -6.13
CA ALA A 99 -9.76 3.79 -5.24
C ALA A 99 -11.02 3.17 -4.64
N GLY A 100 -12.14 3.91 -4.63
CA GLY A 100 -13.32 3.55 -3.85
C GLY A 100 -13.09 3.65 -2.33
N ASP A 101 -12.02 4.31 -1.89
CA ASP A 101 -11.63 4.46 -0.49
C ASP A 101 -11.78 5.92 -0.05
N ARG A 102 -12.84 6.20 0.73
CA ARG A 102 -13.14 7.52 1.30
C ARG A 102 -12.80 7.60 2.80
N ASN A 103 -11.84 6.82 3.27
CA ASN A 103 -11.41 6.88 4.67
C ASN A 103 -10.99 8.33 5.04
N PRO A 104 -11.58 8.95 6.08
CA PRO A 104 -11.33 10.34 6.43
C PRO A 104 -9.86 10.70 6.68
N ILE A 105 -9.01 9.73 7.06
CA ILE A 105 -7.56 9.96 7.25
C ILE A 105 -6.84 10.40 5.97
N HIS A 106 -7.44 10.17 4.80
CA HIS A 106 -6.91 10.55 3.49
C HIS A 106 -7.46 11.87 2.96
N LEU A 107 -8.52 12.39 3.58
CA LEU A 107 -9.27 13.51 3.00
C LEU A 107 -8.84 14.85 3.57
N TRP A 108 -8.76 14.96 4.89
CA TRP A 108 -8.49 16.24 5.58
C TRP A 108 -7.58 16.06 6.77
N ALA A 109 -6.78 17.10 7.09
CA ALA A 109 -5.94 17.10 8.28
C ALA A 109 -6.78 16.95 9.55
N LEU A 110 -7.92 17.65 9.65
CA LEU A 110 -8.81 17.62 10.81
C LEU A 110 -9.27 16.20 11.14
N THR A 111 -9.61 15.41 10.13
CA THR A 111 -10.07 14.03 10.29
C THR A 111 -8.94 13.02 10.48
N ALA A 112 -7.70 13.37 10.10
CA ALA A 112 -6.52 12.55 10.30
C ALA A 112 -5.88 12.72 11.70
N ARG A 113 -6.06 13.89 12.33
CA ARG A 113 -5.50 14.23 13.66
C ARG A 113 -5.85 13.25 14.78
N PRO A 114 -7.10 12.76 14.92
CA PRO A 114 -7.44 11.75 15.93
C PRO A 114 -6.65 10.45 15.81
N PHE A 115 -6.06 10.19 14.63
CA PHE A 115 -5.26 9.00 14.35
C PHE A 115 -3.74 9.26 14.48
N GLY A 116 -3.35 10.43 14.98
CA GLY A 116 -1.96 10.80 15.24
C GLY A 116 -1.23 11.45 14.06
N PHE A 117 -1.92 11.78 12.98
CA PHE A 117 -1.34 12.45 11.83
C PHE A 117 -1.52 13.96 11.90
N SER A 118 -0.44 14.73 11.67
CA SER A 118 -0.52 16.19 11.59
C SER A 118 -1.23 16.69 10.34
N ARG A 119 -1.39 15.82 9.33
CA ARG A 119 -2.03 16.09 8.05
C ARG A 119 -2.63 14.83 7.44
N ALA A 120 -3.43 15.00 6.39
CA ALA A 120 -3.91 13.88 5.61
C ALA A 120 -2.73 13.09 5.02
N ILE A 121 -2.81 11.76 5.13
CA ILE A 121 -1.86 10.84 4.49
C ILE A 121 -2.43 10.41 3.15
N VAL A 122 -1.61 10.17 2.14
CA VAL A 122 -2.11 9.64 0.86
C VAL A 122 -2.45 8.15 0.97
N HIS A 123 -3.34 7.64 0.13
CA HIS A 123 -3.69 6.21 0.08
C HIS A 123 -2.46 5.35 -0.24
N GLY A 124 -2.32 4.20 0.44
CA GLY A 124 -1.22 3.26 0.16
C GLY A 124 -1.24 2.74 -1.30
N MET A 125 -2.43 2.58 -1.87
CA MET A 125 -2.59 2.18 -3.28
C MET A 125 -2.09 3.25 -4.25
N PHE A 126 -2.17 4.53 -3.89
CA PHE A 126 -1.59 5.61 -4.69
C PHE A 126 -0.06 5.51 -4.71
N THR A 127 0.58 5.33 -3.55
CA THR A 127 2.05 5.20 -3.47
C THR A 127 2.55 3.96 -4.20
N LEU A 128 1.80 2.86 -4.13
CA LEU A 128 2.10 1.65 -4.91
C LEU A 128 2.00 1.91 -6.41
N GLY A 129 0.89 2.48 -6.88
CA GLY A 129 0.70 2.80 -8.30
C GLY A 129 1.76 3.76 -8.83
N ARG A 130 2.14 4.77 -8.04
CA ARG A 130 3.20 5.73 -8.39
C ARG A 130 4.58 5.07 -8.47
N ALA A 131 4.91 4.17 -7.55
CA ALA A 131 6.14 3.41 -7.60
C ALA A 131 6.18 2.48 -8.83
N LEU A 132 5.08 1.78 -9.13
CA LEU A 132 4.97 0.91 -10.30
C LEU A 132 5.11 1.71 -11.61
N GLY A 133 4.42 2.84 -11.75
CA GLY A 133 4.56 3.69 -12.94
C GLY A 133 5.98 4.23 -13.12
N ALA A 134 6.69 4.55 -12.02
CA ALA A 134 8.09 4.94 -12.09
C ALA A 134 9.01 3.78 -12.53
N LEU A 135 8.69 2.54 -12.18
CA LEU A 135 9.40 1.37 -12.67
C LEU A 135 9.08 1.11 -14.15
N GLU A 136 7.81 1.22 -14.56
CA GLU A 136 7.37 1.09 -15.96
C GLU A 136 8.08 2.06 -16.89
N SER A 137 8.22 3.33 -16.49
CA SER A 137 8.99 4.32 -17.25
C SER A 137 10.47 3.97 -17.44
N ARG A 138 10.99 3.03 -16.64
CA ARG A 138 12.37 2.52 -16.70
C ARG A 138 12.46 1.13 -17.35
N GLY A 139 11.40 0.68 -18.01
CA GLY A 139 11.37 -0.58 -18.75
C GLY A 139 10.93 -1.81 -17.93
N PHE A 140 10.54 -1.64 -16.66
CA PHE A 140 9.92 -2.73 -15.91
C PHE A 140 8.45 -2.89 -16.33
N VAL A 141 8.10 -3.98 -17.02
CA VAL A 141 6.71 -4.24 -17.41
C VAL A 141 6.11 -5.34 -16.52
N PRO A 142 5.18 -5.01 -15.61
CA PRO A 142 4.51 -6.02 -14.78
C PRO A 142 3.76 -7.04 -15.66
N GLY A 143 4.02 -8.34 -15.43
CA GLY A 143 3.23 -9.43 -16.03
C GLY A 143 3.85 -10.15 -17.23
N HIS A 144 5.13 -9.92 -17.56
CA HIS A 144 5.89 -10.79 -18.47
C HIS A 144 6.66 -11.91 -17.74
N ARG A 145 6.87 -11.79 -16.42
CA ARG A 145 7.33 -12.88 -15.54
C ARG A 145 6.36 -13.04 -14.37
N ARG A 146 6.45 -14.17 -13.67
CA ARG A 146 5.73 -14.48 -12.42
C ARG A 146 6.19 -13.53 -11.29
N ASP A 147 5.90 -12.25 -11.44
CA ASP A 147 6.45 -11.23 -10.55
C ASP A 147 5.55 -11.10 -9.32
N ARG A 148 6.15 -11.36 -8.15
CA ARG A 148 5.53 -11.12 -6.86
C ARG A 148 5.75 -9.66 -6.49
N VAL A 149 4.71 -8.86 -6.51
CA VAL A 149 4.79 -7.48 -6.01
C VAL A 149 4.48 -7.49 -4.52
N VAL A 150 5.44 -7.01 -3.72
CA VAL A 150 5.28 -6.80 -2.28
C VAL A 150 5.29 -5.32 -2.00
N HIS A 151 4.19 -4.79 -1.48
CA HIS A 151 4.15 -3.42 -0.98
C HIS A 151 3.98 -3.44 0.53
N SER A 152 4.96 -2.88 1.23
CA SER A 152 4.86 -2.58 2.66
C SER A 152 4.99 -1.07 2.81
N PRO A 153 3.93 -0.34 3.20
CA PRO A 153 4.05 1.07 3.50
C PRO A 153 5.00 1.20 4.70
N GLY A 154 6.11 1.91 4.49
CA GLY A 154 6.99 2.35 5.56
C GLY A 154 6.35 3.52 6.31
N VAL A 155 7.13 4.57 6.59
CA VAL A 155 6.61 5.81 7.17
C VAL A 155 5.46 6.36 6.30
N PRO A 156 4.29 6.70 6.88
CA PRO A 156 3.16 7.24 6.14
C PRO A 156 3.55 8.46 5.31
N ALA A 157 3.23 8.45 4.02
CA ALA A 157 3.49 9.57 3.14
C ALA A 157 2.48 10.70 3.39
N LEU A 158 2.97 11.74 4.05
CA LEU A 158 2.25 12.95 4.40
C LEU A 158 2.18 13.89 3.18
N GLY A 159 1.01 14.44 2.85
CA GLY A 159 0.88 15.42 1.75
C GLY A 159 1.54 16.78 2.07
N GLY A 160 2.26 17.39 1.15
CA GLY A 160 2.81 18.75 1.27
C GLY A 160 4.23 18.91 0.72
N ASP A 161 4.61 20.16 0.46
CA ASP A 161 5.97 20.51 0.02
C ASP A 161 6.98 20.27 1.15
N VAL A 162 7.99 19.45 0.85
CA VAL A 162 9.23 19.43 1.62
C VAL A 162 9.99 20.67 1.20
N ARG A 163 9.90 21.75 1.99
CA ARG A 163 10.90 22.82 1.89
C ARG A 163 12.25 22.20 2.22
N SER A 164 13.21 22.29 1.30
CA SER A 164 14.61 22.03 1.59
C SER A 164 15.04 22.86 2.80
N PRO A 165 15.88 22.33 3.71
CA PRO A 165 16.55 23.21 4.66
C PRO A 165 17.36 24.24 3.85
N ALA A 166 17.19 25.52 4.18
CA ALA A 166 18.03 26.60 3.69
C ALA A 166 19.51 26.33 4.09
N PRO A 167 20.48 26.85 3.32
CA PRO A 167 21.90 26.51 3.45
C PRO A 167 22.49 26.79 4.84
#